data_AF-A0A021VPM6-F1
#
_entry.id   AF-A0A021VPM6-F1
#
_cell.length_a   1.000
_cell.length_b   1.000
_cell.length_c   1.000
_cell.angle_alpha   90.00
_cell.angle_beta   90.00
_cell.angle_gamma   90.00
#
_symmetry.space_group_name_H-M   'P 1'
#
loop_
_entity.id
_entity.type
_entity.pdbx_description
1 polymer ?
#
loop_
_entity_poly.entity_id
_entity_poly.type
_entity_poly.pdbx_seq_one_letter_code
_entity_poly.pdbx_strand_id
1 'polypeptide(L)'
;MSSTVQLATLSDIAELARVRRPVVSVWRSRFARGDRPFPAAVDRRGGREVFSLDDVVTWLEGTGHGNNPSVRQDAAVAAALDVLDPAEQATVTHGLVALLALKSQLGIALGGLDAADLLDLADDVDPDDRCLYREIAALGADVVLWAGHADALASAAFTPAHAVTTLVARHRRLGLTAVSDHALAPAATALLGQLTAELVPTDPAAPLVAPYGEADLLLALATHRAEPGTVALPTPAGPEARHARRVLLAGGWEITEAVVDDGAVQPPPGAAVLVSLPSATRPQMTDADVVAALLQTEADLPPDGRALVVGPASALCGGLPGRLQADRATVLRSGRVRGIVRLPAGLWPSRVRQKMGLWLLGPGAADVRDPDHRTALADLSPDPPV
;
A
#
# COMPACT_ATOMS: atom_id res chain seq x y z
N MET A 1 -29.18 3.30 18.49
CA MET A 1 -27.77 2.98 18.80
C MET A 1 -27.53 1.54 18.35
N SER A 2 -27.23 1.34 17.06
CA SER A 2 -26.67 0.06 16.64
C SER A 2 -25.22 0.10 17.08
N SER A 3 -24.88 -0.58 18.18
CA SER A 3 -23.48 -0.87 18.49
C SER A 3 -23.01 -1.82 17.40
N THR A 4 -22.18 -1.35 16.48
CA THR A 4 -21.74 -2.15 15.35
C THR A 4 -20.86 -3.27 15.90
N VAL A 5 -21.37 -4.50 15.89
CA VAL A 5 -20.64 -5.68 16.37
C VAL A 5 -19.68 -6.11 15.27
N GLN A 6 -18.43 -6.43 15.62
CA GLN A 6 -17.49 -7.01 14.67
C GLN A 6 -17.99 -8.38 14.22
N LEU A 7 -18.01 -8.61 12.91
CA LEU A 7 -18.58 -9.81 12.31
C LEU A 7 -17.50 -10.76 11.81
N ALA A 8 -17.80 -12.05 11.79
CA ALA A 8 -16.99 -13.10 11.18
C ALA A 8 -17.86 -14.08 10.39
N THR A 9 -17.34 -14.64 9.30
CA THR A 9 -17.96 -15.79 8.61
C THR A 9 -17.38 -17.11 9.11
N LEU A 10 -18.01 -18.24 8.78
CA LEU A 10 -17.45 -19.57 9.09
C LEU A 10 -16.03 -19.79 8.54
N SER A 11 -15.67 -19.13 7.43
CA SER A 11 -14.32 -19.21 6.87
C SER A 11 -13.33 -18.45 7.75
N ASP A 12 -13.70 -17.24 8.19
CA ASP A 12 -12.88 -16.43 9.09
C ASP A 12 -12.68 -17.11 10.44
N ILE A 13 -13.74 -17.71 10.99
CA ILE A 13 -13.67 -18.48 12.24
C ILE A 13 -12.72 -19.67 12.10
N ALA A 14 -12.74 -20.34 10.95
CA ALA A 14 -11.85 -21.47 10.70
C ALA A 14 -10.39 -21.04 10.60
N GLU A 15 -10.12 -19.93 9.91
CA GLU A 15 -8.80 -19.32 9.82
C GLU A 15 -8.29 -18.89 11.19
N LEU A 16 -9.10 -18.15 11.95
CA LEU A 16 -8.82 -17.71 13.31
C LEU A 16 -8.51 -18.88 14.25
N ALA A 17 -9.30 -19.95 14.19
CA ALA A 17 -9.11 -21.16 14.99
C ALA A 17 -8.02 -22.09 14.42
N ARG A 18 -7.39 -21.76 13.28
CA ARG A 18 -6.37 -22.57 12.58
C ARG A 18 -6.85 -24.00 12.29
N VAL A 19 -8.09 -24.11 11.79
CA VAL A 19 -8.74 -25.36 11.37
C VAL A 19 -9.32 -25.24 9.96
N ARG A 20 -9.79 -26.34 9.39
CA ARG A 20 -10.50 -26.30 8.11
C ARG A 20 -11.96 -25.91 8.32
N ARG A 21 -12.55 -25.14 7.40
CA ARG A 21 -13.95 -24.69 7.45
C ARG A 21 -14.99 -25.78 7.79
N PRO A 22 -14.93 -27.02 7.25
CA PRO A 22 -15.87 -28.07 7.63
C PRO A 22 -15.87 -28.42 9.12
N VAL A 23 -14.75 -28.22 9.82
CA VAL A 23 -14.65 -28.45 11.27
C VAL A 23 -15.57 -27.49 12.04
N VAL A 24 -15.59 -26.21 11.65
CA VAL A 24 -16.48 -25.22 12.28
C VAL A 24 -17.95 -25.54 12.02
N SER A 25 -18.30 -26.05 10.83
CA SER A 25 -19.65 -26.53 10.54
C SER A 25 -20.04 -27.74 11.42
N VAL A 26 -19.09 -28.62 11.74
CA VAL A 26 -19.30 -29.72 12.68
C VAL A 26 -19.50 -29.20 14.10
N TRP A 27 -18.72 -28.20 14.55
CA TRP A 27 -18.93 -27.59 15.86
C TRP A 27 -20.32 -27.00 15.99
N ARG A 28 -20.76 -26.23 14.97
CA ARG A 28 -22.09 -25.63 14.94
C ARG A 28 -23.21 -26.65 15.09
N SER A 29 -23.10 -27.80 14.44
CA SER A 29 -24.13 -28.85 14.52
C SER A 29 -24.04 -29.66 15.81
N ARG A 30 -22.84 -30.10 16.22
CA ARG A 30 -22.64 -30.94 17.41
C ARG A 30 -22.91 -30.21 18.72
N PHE A 31 -22.55 -28.92 18.79
CA PHE A 31 -22.70 -28.13 20.00
C PHE A 31 -23.95 -27.24 19.97
N ALA A 32 -24.89 -27.44 19.05
CA ALA A 32 -26.10 -26.62 18.97
C ALA A 32 -27.00 -26.66 20.23
N ARG A 33 -26.92 -27.73 21.03
CA ARG A 33 -27.80 -27.98 22.20
C ARG A 33 -27.04 -28.37 23.47
N GLY A 34 -25.74 -28.09 23.53
CA GLY A 34 -24.89 -28.41 24.70
C GLY A 34 -24.81 -27.27 25.71
N ASP A 35 -24.14 -27.52 26.84
CA ASP A 35 -23.96 -26.55 27.94
C ASP A 35 -23.18 -25.29 27.54
N ARG A 36 -22.35 -25.39 26.49
CA ARG A 36 -21.65 -24.26 25.87
C ARG A 36 -21.91 -24.26 24.37
N PRO A 37 -23.08 -23.76 23.92
CA PRO A 37 -23.45 -23.87 22.54
C PRO A 37 -22.57 -23.01 21.65
N PHE A 38 -22.31 -23.48 20.43
CA PHE A 38 -21.64 -22.66 19.43
C PHE A 38 -22.50 -21.40 19.15
N PRO A 39 -21.91 -20.19 19.04
CA PRO A 39 -22.67 -18.96 18.85
C PRO A 39 -23.64 -19.00 17.67
N ALA A 40 -24.83 -18.45 17.87
CA ALA A 40 -25.81 -18.32 16.81
C ALA A 40 -25.37 -17.26 15.79
N ALA A 41 -25.79 -17.43 14.53
CA ALA A 41 -25.58 -16.39 13.53
C ALA A 41 -26.40 -15.15 13.91
N VAL A 42 -25.78 -13.97 13.85
CA VAL A 42 -26.43 -12.69 14.18
C VAL A 42 -27.22 -12.14 12.99
N ASP A 43 -26.77 -12.46 11.77
CA ASP A 43 -27.39 -11.99 10.52
C ASP A 43 -26.94 -12.86 9.33
N ARG A 44 -27.47 -12.57 8.14
CA ARG A 44 -27.07 -13.15 6.86
C ARG A 44 -26.78 -12.06 5.83
N ARG A 45 -25.50 -11.82 5.53
CA ARG A 45 -25.04 -10.80 4.58
C ARG A 45 -24.44 -11.42 3.32
N GLY A 46 -24.86 -10.97 2.14
CA GLY A 46 -24.37 -11.51 0.86
C GLY A 46 -24.56 -13.02 0.71
N GLY A 47 -25.62 -13.58 1.30
CA GLY A 47 -25.88 -15.04 1.32
C GLY A 47 -24.99 -15.85 2.27
N ARG A 48 -24.17 -15.21 3.09
CA ARG A 48 -23.32 -15.83 4.11
C ARG A 48 -23.87 -15.55 5.50
N GLU A 49 -23.94 -16.57 6.35
CA GLU A 49 -24.21 -16.36 7.78
C GLU A 49 -23.01 -15.66 8.41
N VAL A 50 -23.29 -14.62 9.20
CA VAL A 50 -22.29 -13.86 9.95
C VAL A 50 -22.55 -14.02 11.45
N PHE A 51 -21.46 -14.03 12.21
CA PHE A 51 -21.44 -14.30 13.65
C PHE A 51 -20.77 -13.12 14.36
N SER A 52 -21.17 -12.85 15.61
CA SER A 52 -20.42 -11.96 16.49
C SER A 52 -19.02 -12.53 16.70
N LEU A 53 -18.00 -11.77 16.31
CA LEU A 53 -16.61 -12.19 16.46
C LEU A 53 -16.25 -12.36 17.94
N ASP A 54 -16.72 -11.47 18.83
CA ASP A 54 -16.44 -11.55 20.27
C ASP A 54 -17.09 -12.79 20.92
N ASP A 55 -18.32 -13.14 20.52
CA ASP A 55 -18.98 -14.36 21.01
C ASP A 55 -18.22 -15.62 20.59
N VAL A 56 -17.71 -15.63 19.34
CA VAL A 56 -16.92 -16.75 18.82
C VAL A 56 -15.58 -16.87 19.53
N VAL A 57 -14.87 -15.76 19.74
CA VAL A 57 -13.60 -15.73 20.49
C VAL A 57 -13.83 -16.27 21.91
N THR A 58 -14.85 -15.78 22.60
CA THR A 58 -15.21 -16.20 23.95
C THR A 58 -15.56 -17.69 24.01
N TRP A 59 -16.27 -18.22 22.99
CA TRP A 59 -16.57 -19.65 22.90
C TRP A 59 -15.31 -20.50 22.65
N LEU A 60 -14.41 -20.06 21.76
CA LEU A 60 -13.18 -20.78 21.46
C LEU A 60 -12.25 -20.84 22.68
N GLU A 61 -12.06 -19.71 23.39
CA GLU A 61 -11.28 -19.67 24.63
C GLU A 61 -11.90 -20.52 25.73
N GLY A 62 -13.22 -20.42 25.92
CA GLY A 62 -13.92 -21.17 26.95
C GLY A 62 -13.88 -22.68 26.70
N THR A 63 -13.96 -23.12 25.44
CA THR A 63 -14.03 -24.55 25.11
C THR A 63 -12.67 -25.17 24.75
N GLY A 64 -11.65 -24.37 24.46
CA GLY A 64 -10.34 -24.84 24.01
C GLY A 64 -10.35 -25.45 22.61
N HIS A 65 -11.37 -25.16 21.78
CA HIS A 65 -11.44 -25.68 20.41
C HIS A 65 -10.52 -24.90 19.47
N GLY A 66 -9.96 -25.62 18.50
CA GLY A 66 -9.04 -25.05 17.51
C GLY A 66 -7.57 -25.27 17.89
N ASN A 67 -6.68 -24.78 17.04
CA ASN A 67 -5.23 -24.90 17.18
C ASN A 67 -4.55 -23.55 17.42
N ASN A 68 -5.31 -22.48 17.62
CA ASN A 68 -4.78 -21.16 17.91
C ASN A 68 -4.78 -20.93 19.43
N PRO A 69 -3.62 -20.83 20.10
CA PRO A 69 -3.57 -20.51 21.53
C PRO A 69 -3.84 -19.02 21.81
N SER A 70 -3.79 -18.16 20.79
CA SER A 70 -3.88 -16.70 20.87
C SER A 70 -5.13 -16.15 20.19
N VAL A 71 -6.25 -16.88 20.22
CA VAL A 71 -7.49 -16.53 19.49
C VAL A 71 -7.94 -15.08 19.71
N ARG A 72 -7.92 -14.58 20.95
CA ARG A 72 -8.35 -13.20 21.25
C ARG A 72 -7.41 -12.14 20.70
N GLN A 73 -6.10 -12.41 20.68
CA GLN A 73 -5.11 -11.51 20.10
C GLN A 73 -5.25 -11.47 18.57
N ASP A 74 -5.45 -12.61 17.94
CA ASP A 74 -5.55 -12.73 16.48
C ASP A 74 -6.94 -12.32 15.93
N ALA A 75 -7.94 -12.12 16.80
CA ALA A 75 -9.33 -11.90 16.42
C ALA A 75 -9.51 -10.70 15.48
N ALA A 76 -8.83 -9.58 15.74
CA ALA A 76 -8.98 -8.37 14.95
C ALA A 76 -8.66 -8.59 13.47
N VAL A 77 -7.65 -9.41 13.17
CA VAL A 77 -7.29 -9.78 11.79
C VAL A 77 -8.43 -10.56 11.11
N ALA A 78 -9.21 -11.32 11.87
CA ALA A 78 -10.27 -12.18 11.37
C ALA A 78 -11.59 -11.45 11.03
N ALA A 79 -11.74 -10.17 11.38
CA ALA A 79 -12.97 -9.43 11.12
C ALA A 79 -13.36 -9.45 9.62
N ALA A 80 -14.61 -9.81 9.33
CA ALA A 80 -15.12 -10.01 7.99
C ALA A 80 -15.60 -8.70 7.36
N LEU A 81 -14.67 -7.80 7.04
CA LEU A 81 -15.00 -6.51 6.44
C LEU A 81 -15.66 -6.63 5.06
N ASP A 82 -15.45 -7.74 4.35
CA ASP A 82 -16.01 -8.01 3.02
C ASP A 82 -17.50 -8.41 3.03
N VAL A 83 -18.12 -8.50 4.22
CA VAL A 83 -19.56 -8.72 4.38
C VAL A 83 -20.35 -7.44 4.62
N LEU A 84 -19.66 -6.32 4.84
CA LEU A 84 -20.27 -4.99 4.95
C LEU A 84 -20.84 -4.57 3.58
N ASP A 85 -21.82 -3.67 3.56
CA ASP A 85 -22.24 -3.08 2.30
C ASP A 85 -21.10 -2.24 1.68
N PRO A 86 -21.04 -2.07 0.35
CA PRO A 86 -19.87 -1.45 -0.29
C PRO A 86 -19.52 -0.04 0.22
N ALA A 87 -20.52 0.75 0.64
CA ALA A 87 -20.29 2.11 1.14
C ALA A 87 -19.75 2.10 2.58
N GLU A 88 -20.34 1.30 3.46
CA GLU A 88 -19.83 1.07 4.82
C GLU A 88 -18.43 0.47 4.77
N GLN A 89 -18.20 -0.53 3.90
CA GLN A 89 -16.91 -1.18 3.72
C GLN A 89 -15.81 -0.18 3.34
N ALA A 90 -16.07 0.70 2.39
CA ALA A 90 -15.11 1.73 1.98
C ALA A 90 -14.80 2.68 3.14
N THR A 91 -15.84 3.14 3.84
CA THR A 91 -15.72 4.05 5.00
C THR A 91 -14.88 3.43 6.11
N VAL A 92 -15.21 2.20 6.52
CA VAL A 92 -14.48 1.45 7.56
C VAL A 92 -13.04 1.20 7.14
N THR A 93 -12.80 0.83 5.88
CA THR A 93 -11.44 0.58 5.39
C THR A 93 -10.58 1.84 5.43
N HIS A 94 -11.10 2.97 4.93
CA HIS A 94 -10.37 4.23 4.94
C HIS A 94 -10.13 4.73 6.37
N GLY A 95 -11.14 4.66 7.24
CA GLY A 95 -11.02 5.04 8.63
C GLY A 95 -10.06 4.15 9.43
N LEU A 96 -10.05 2.83 9.20
CA LEU A 96 -9.09 1.92 9.85
C LEU A 96 -7.65 2.21 9.45
N VAL A 97 -7.38 2.45 8.17
CA VAL A 97 -6.02 2.82 7.72
C VAL A 97 -5.63 4.19 8.30
N ALA A 98 -6.59 5.13 8.46
CA ALA A 98 -6.34 6.42 9.09
C ALA A 98 -6.03 6.30 10.59
N LEU A 99 -6.78 5.46 11.32
CA LEU A 99 -6.53 5.17 12.74
C LEU A 99 -5.18 4.48 12.94
N LEU A 100 -4.79 3.54 12.07
CA LEU A 100 -3.47 2.92 12.11
C LEU A 100 -2.34 3.92 11.84
N ALA A 101 -2.55 4.85 10.90
CA ALA A 101 -1.63 5.95 10.66
C ALA A 101 -1.51 6.87 11.89
N LEU A 102 -2.63 7.32 12.45
CA LEU A 102 -2.67 8.15 13.66
C LEU A 102 -1.97 7.47 14.83
N LYS A 103 -2.25 6.18 15.06
CA LYS A 103 -1.58 5.35 16.07
C LYS A 103 -0.06 5.34 15.87
N SER A 104 0.40 5.17 14.63
CA SER A 104 1.83 5.14 14.31
C SER A 104 2.51 6.47 14.59
N GLN A 105 1.83 7.60 14.32
CA GLN A 105 2.39 8.93 14.53
C GLN A 105 2.44 9.33 16.02
N LEU A 106 1.43 8.94 16.80
CA LEU A 106 1.36 9.29 18.22
C LEU A 106 2.05 8.27 19.14
N GLY A 107 2.18 7.02 18.72
CA GLY A 107 2.77 5.95 19.54
C GLY A 107 1.92 5.55 20.75
N ILE A 108 0.64 5.92 20.79
CA ILE A 108 -0.29 5.63 21.90
C ILE A 108 -1.33 4.55 21.54
N ALA A 109 -2.07 4.08 22.54
CA ALA A 109 -3.32 3.36 22.33
C ALA A 109 -4.44 4.35 22.00
N LEU A 110 -5.25 4.04 21.00
CA LEU A 110 -6.41 4.86 20.61
C LEU A 110 -7.70 4.35 21.27
N GLY A 111 -7.76 3.06 21.60
CA GLY A 111 -8.88 2.46 22.32
C GLY A 111 -9.01 3.05 23.72
N GLY A 112 -10.26 3.39 24.08
CA GLY A 112 -10.57 4.03 25.35
C GLY A 112 -10.64 5.56 25.29
N LEU A 113 -10.16 6.17 24.20
CA LEU A 113 -10.45 7.57 23.90
C LEU A 113 -11.89 7.72 23.42
N ASP A 114 -12.46 8.90 23.67
CA ASP A 114 -13.77 9.24 23.13
C ASP A 114 -13.69 9.76 21.69
N ALA A 115 -14.84 9.99 21.07
CA ALA A 115 -14.89 10.42 19.69
C ALA A 115 -14.33 11.84 19.46
N ALA A 116 -14.44 12.74 20.45
CA ALA A 116 -13.93 14.09 20.32
C ALA A 116 -12.40 14.09 20.42
N ASP A 117 -11.85 13.38 21.41
CA ASP A 117 -10.41 13.23 21.59
C ASP A 117 -9.74 12.62 20.34
N LEU A 118 -10.36 11.61 19.72
CA LEU A 118 -9.84 10.99 18.50
C LEU A 118 -9.80 11.95 17.30
N LEU A 119 -10.77 12.86 17.19
CA LEU A 119 -10.84 13.85 16.13
C LEU A 119 -9.88 15.01 16.36
N ASP A 120 -9.75 15.47 17.60
CA ASP A 120 -8.79 16.51 17.98
C ASP A 120 -7.35 16.03 17.72
N LEU A 121 -7.02 14.79 18.12
CA LEU A 121 -5.73 14.19 17.81
C LEU A 121 -5.48 14.03 16.29
N ALA A 122 -6.52 13.74 15.52
CA ALA A 122 -6.40 13.64 14.08
C ALA A 122 -6.12 15.01 13.43
N ASP A 123 -6.75 16.08 13.93
CA ASP A 123 -6.51 17.46 13.50
C ASP A 123 -5.12 17.95 13.91
N ASP A 124 -4.67 17.63 15.13
CA ASP A 124 -3.32 17.99 15.61
C ASP A 124 -2.21 17.38 14.73
N VAL A 125 -2.39 16.14 14.25
CA VAL A 125 -1.43 15.45 13.38
C VAL A 125 -1.57 15.87 11.91
N ASP A 126 -2.79 16.20 11.46
CA ASP A 126 -3.10 16.52 10.08
C ASP A 126 -4.05 17.73 9.97
N PRO A 127 -3.57 18.94 10.31
CA PRO A 127 -4.41 20.14 10.45
C PRO A 127 -4.98 20.65 9.12
N ASP A 128 -4.38 20.24 8.00
CA ASP A 128 -4.87 20.57 6.67
C ASP A 128 -5.84 19.50 6.11
N ASP A 129 -6.23 18.50 6.92
CA ASP A 129 -7.03 17.35 6.52
C ASP A 129 -6.50 16.74 5.21
N ARG A 130 -5.20 16.43 5.14
CA ARG A 130 -4.58 15.82 3.96
C ARG A 130 -4.96 14.35 3.84
N CYS A 131 -5.11 13.62 4.94
CA CYS A 131 -5.39 12.18 4.89
C CYS A 131 -5.95 11.52 6.17
N LEU A 132 -6.13 12.22 7.30
CA LEU A 132 -6.57 11.60 8.57
C LEU A 132 -7.98 12.04 8.99
N TYR A 133 -8.18 13.34 9.27
CA TYR A 133 -9.36 13.84 9.98
C TYR A 133 -10.67 13.38 9.33
N ARG A 134 -10.85 13.63 8.03
CA ARG A 134 -12.09 13.28 7.32
C ARG A 134 -12.37 11.79 7.30
N GLU A 135 -11.36 10.96 7.14
CA GLU A 135 -11.50 9.51 7.14
C GLU A 135 -11.91 8.98 8.51
N ILE A 136 -11.38 9.55 9.59
CA ILE A 136 -11.73 9.18 10.97
C ILE A 136 -13.15 9.68 11.29
N ALA A 137 -13.46 10.94 10.94
CA ALA A 137 -14.79 11.52 11.13
C ALA A 137 -15.89 10.75 10.39
N ALA A 138 -15.58 10.19 9.21
CA ALA A 138 -16.54 9.41 8.42
C ALA A 138 -17.00 8.12 9.12
N LEU A 139 -16.25 7.60 10.10
CA LEU A 139 -16.67 6.46 10.93
C LEU A 139 -17.85 6.80 11.85
N GLY A 140 -18.12 8.08 12.09
CA GLY A 140 -19.27 8.55 12.86
C GLY A 140 -19.32 7.96 14.27
N ALA A 141 -20.48 7.44 14.66
CA ALA A 141 -20.71 6.90 16.00
C ALA A 141 -19.84 5.66 16.32
N ASP A 142 -19.31 4.98 15.30
CA ASP A 142 -18.50 3.77 15.46
C ASP A 142 -16.99 4.06 15.55
N VAL A 143 -16.58 5.33 15.55
CA VAL A 143 -15.15 5.69 15.61
C VAL A 143 -14.42 5.07 16.80
N VAL A 144 -15.05 5.03 17.98
CA VAL A 144 -14.48 4.46 19.21
C VAL A 144 -14.31 2.94 19.09
N LEU A 145 -15.27 2.25 18.48
CA LEU A 145 -15.19 0.82 18.20
C LEU A 145 -14.00 0.53 17.28
N TRP A 146 -13.88 1.28 16.20
CA TRP A 146 -12.84 1.08 15.19
C TRP A 146 -11.45 1.52 15.68
N ALA A 147 -11.36 2.49 16.59
CA ALA A 147 -10.12 2.84 17.27
C ALA A 147 -9.59 1.67 18.12
N GLY A 148 -10.46 1.04 18.92
CA GLY A 148 -10.12 -0.18 19.64
C GLY A 148 -9.76 -1.35 18.71
N HIS A 149 -10.43 -1.46 17.57
CA HIS A 149 -10.08 -2.45 16.55
C HIS A 149 -8.70 -2.20 15.93
N ALA A 150 -8.35 -0.94 15.62
CA ALA A 150 -7.05 -0.57 15.08
C ALA A 150 -5.92 -0.91 16.05
N ASP A 151 -6.11 -0.69 17.35
CA ASP A 151 -5.17 -1.12 18.39
C ASP A 151 -4.98 -2.64 18.42
N ALA A 152 -6.09 -3.38 18.41
CA ALA A 152 -6.06 -4.84 18.41
C ALA A 152 -5.39 -5.39 17.13
N LEU A 153 -5.67 -4.79 15.97
CA LEU A 153 -5.09 -5.17 14.69
C LEU A 153 -3.58 -4.88 14.64
N ALA A 154 -3.16 -3.71 15.11
CA ALA A 154 -1.73 -3.37 15.23
C ALA A 154 -1.00 -4.30 16.21
N SER A 155 -1.65 -4.68 17.31
CA SER A 155 -1.10 -5.63 18.29
C SER A 155 -0.94 -7.02 17.69
N ALA A 156 -1.95 -7.52 16.96
CA ALA A 156 -1.93 -8.81 16.29
C ALA A 156 -0.87 -8.88 15.16
N ALA A 157 -0.70 -7.78 14.43
CA ALA A 157 0.28 -7.65 13.37
C ALA A 157 1.66 -7.16 13.86
N PHE A 158 1.85 -6.99 15.17
CA PHE A 158 3.01 -6.42 15.85
C PHE A 158 3.34 -4.95 15.52
N THR A 159 2.88 -4.40 14.39
CA THR A 159 3.05 -2.98 14.02
C THR A 159 1.85 -2.45 13.24
N PRO A 160 1.58 -1.13 13.25
CA PRO A 160 0.57 -0.52 12.40
C PRO A 160 0.83 -0.75 10.90
N ALA A 161 2.08 -0.70 10.46
CA ALA A 161 2.49 -0.96 9.07
C ALA A 161 2.09 -2.37 8.59
N HIS A 162 2.38 -3.39 9.40
CA HIS A 162 2.00 -4.77 9.11
C HIS A 162 0.49 -4.97 9.21
N ALA A 163 -0.21 -4.24 10.09
CA ALA A 163 -1.68 -4.26 10.16
C ALA A 163 -2.29 -3.75 8.85
N VAL A 164 -1.82 -2.62 8.31
CA VAL A 164 -2.29 -2.09 7.01
C VAL A 164 -2.01 -3.10 5.89
N THR A 165 -0.80 -3.67 5.83
CA THR A 165 -0.42 -4.65 4.81
C THR A 165 -1.32 -5.89 4.88
N THR A 166 -1.60 -6.37 6.10
CA THR A 166 -2.46 -7.53 6.34
C THR A 166 -3.90 -7.25 5.92
N LEU A 167 -4.42 -6.07 6.26
CA LEU A 167 -5.76 -5.61 5.87
C LEU A 167 -5.92 -5.61 4.34
N VAL A 168 -4.97 -4.98 3.62
CA VAL A 168 -4.99 -4.91 2.15
C VAL A 168 -4.83 -6.29 1.52
N ALA A 169 -3.92 -7.14 2.04
CA ALA A 169 -3.65 -8.46 1.49
C ALA A 169 -4.82 -9.44 1.68
N ARG A 170 -5.46 -9.43 2.86
CA ARG A 170 -6.58 -10.33 3.19
C ARG A 170 -7.85 -9.91 2.47
N HIS A 171 -8.03 -8.60 2.29
CA HIS A 171 -9.22 -8.06 1.70
C HIS A 171 -8.88 -7.24 0.44
N ARG A 172 -8.24 -7.88 -0.54
CA ARG A 172 -8.00 -7.30 -1.89
C ARG A 172 -9.28 -6.79 -2.60
N ARG A 173 -10.46 -7.04 -2.02
CA ARG A 173 -11.78 -6.60 -2.48
C ARG A 173 -12.42 -5.52 -1.58
N LEU A 174 -11.67 -4.80 -0.73
CA LEU A 174 -12.19 -3.71 0.12
C LEU A 174 -12.66 -2.46 -0.63
N GLY A 175 -12.93 -2.54 -1.94
CA GLY A 175 -13.20 -1.36 -2.75
C GLY A 175 -11.95 -0.52 -3.04
N LEU A 176 -10.76 -0.96 -2.59
CA LEU A 176 -9.46 -0.40 -2.95
C LEU A 176 -8.97 -0.93 -4.30
N THR A 177 -9.87 -1.09 -5.29
CA THR A 177 -9.52 -1.68 -6.59
C THR A 177 -8.50 -0.84 -7.32
N ALA A 178 -8.62 0.49 -7.30
CA ALA A 178 -7.63 1.39 -7.90
C ALA A 178 -6.22 1.24 -7.29
N VAL A 179 -6.11 0.95 -5.99
CA VAL A 179 -4.82 0.68 -5.36
C VAL A 179 -4.34 -0.73 -5.70
N SER A 180 -5.22 -1.73 -5.55
CA SER A 180 -4.90 -3.15 -5.73
C SER A 180 -4.56 -3.50 -7.19
N ASP A 181 -5.19 -2.84 -8.16
CA ASP A 181 -4.94 -3.02 -9.59
C ASP A 181 -3.58 -2.46 -10.01
N HIS A 182 -2.99 -1.60 -9.18
CA HIS A 182 -1.68 -0.99 -9.42
C HIS A 182 -0.58 -1.48 -8.48
N ALA A 183 -0.93 -2.32 -7.50
CA ALA A 183 0.03 -2.97 -6.62
C ALA A 183 0.93 -3.95 -7.39
N LEU A 184 2.23 -3.87 -7.13
CA LEU A 184 3.23 -4.78 -7.68
C LEU A 184 3.28 -6.09 -6.87
N ALA A 185 3.72 -7.17 -7.50
CA ALA A 185 3.94 -8.43 -6.79
C ALA A 185 5.04 -8.26 -5.71
N PRO A 186 4.99 -8.98 -4.57
CA PRO A 186 5.98 -8.84 -3.50
C PRO A 186 7.43 -9.02 -3.94
N ALA A 187 7.70 -9.92 -4.89
CA ALA A 187 9.04 -10.10 -5.45
C ALA A 187 9.51 -8.87 -6.26
N ALA A 188 8.59 -8.18 -6.93
CA ALA A 188 8.88 -6.96 -7.69
C ALA A 188 9.13 -5.78 -6.75
N THR A 189 8.29 -5.58 -5.73
CA THR A 189 8.52 -4.53 -4.73
C THR A 189 9.82 -4.75 -3.97
N ALA A 190 10.15 -5.99 -3.59
CA ALA A 190 11.42 -6.32 -2.95
C ALA A 190 12.63 -5.97 -3.83
N LEU A 191 12.61 -6.35 -5.11
CA LEU A 191 13.68 -5.99 -6.05
C LEU A 191 13.82 -4.48 -6.23
N LEU A 192 12.70 -3.78 -6.43
CA LEU A 192 12.72 -2.33 -6.63
C LEU A 192 13.13 -1.58 -5.37
N GLY A 193 12.74 -2.05 -4.19
CA GLY A 193 13.21 -1.51 -2.91
C GLY A 193 14.73 -1.65 -2.76
N GLN A 194 15.30 -2.78 -3.16
CA GLN A 194 16.75 -2.99 -3.14
C GLN A 194 17.46 -2.04 -4.13
N LEU A 195 16.98 -1.97 -5.37
CA LEU A 195 17.54 -1.06 -6.37
C LEU A 195 17.43 0.40 -5.96
N THR A 196 16.33 0.76 -5.29
CA THR A 196 16.14 2.09 -4.73
C THR A 196 17.15 2.35 -3.61
N ALA A 197 17.41 1.38 -2.73
CA ALA A 197 18.39 1.53 -1.66
C ALA A 197 19.81 1.78 -2.20
N GLU A 198 20.18 1.14 -3.32
CA GLU A 198 21.46 1.36 -4.01
C GLU A 198 21.50 2.69 -4.79
N LEU A 199 20.35 3.16 -5.28
CA LEU A 199 20.24 4.41 -6.01
C LEU A 199 20.30 5.63 -5.08
N VAL A 200 19.58 5.57 -3.96
CA VAL A 200 19.49 6.67 -3.00
C VAL A 200 20.83 6.72 -2.24
N PRO A 201 21.45 7.90 -2.10
CA PRO A 201 22.64 8.05 -1.27
C PRO A 201 22.44 7.43 0.13
N THR A 202 23.52 6.92 0.72
CA THR A 202 23.52 6.40 2.09
C THR A 202 23.23 7.47 3.14
N ASP A 203 23.26 8.75 2.75
CA ASP A 203 22.83 9.85 3.59
C ASP A 203 21.31 9.74 3.85
N PRO A 204 20.87 9.51 5.10
CA PRO A 204 19.47 9.45 5.44
C PRO A 204 18.73 10.79 5.22
N ALA A 205 19.45 11.91 5.12
CA ALA A 205 18.88 13.21 4.76
C ALA A 205 18.68 13.40 3.25
N ALA A 206 19.11 12.44 2.41
CA ALA A 206 18.91 12.53 0.97
C ALA A 206 17.41 12.62 0.64
N PRO A 207 16.95 13.67 -0.05
CA PRO A 207 15.53 13.89 -0.23
C PRO A 207 14.93 12.83 -1.14
N LEU A 208 13.94 12.09 -0.63
CA LEU A 208 13.14 11.16 -1.40
C LEU A 208 11.91 11.88 -1.93
N VAL A 209 11.57 11.65 -3.20
CA VAL A 209 10.39 12.24 -3.84
C VAL A 209 9.58 11.13 -4.50
N ALA A 210 8.28 11.09 -4.22
CA ALA A 210 7.34 10.14 -4.81
C ALA A 210 6.17 10.91 -5.43
N PRO A 211 6.32 11.38 -6.69
CA PRO A 211 5.38 12.31 -7.32
C PRO A 211 3.95 11.80 -7.43
N TYR A 212 3.74 10.48 -7.39
CA TYR A 212 2.43 9.88 -7.57
C TYR A 212 1.98 9.01 -6.39
N GLY A 213 2.71 9.08 -5.26
CA GLY A 213 2.37 8.35 -4.04
C GLY A 213 2.81 6.90 -4.06
N GLU A 214 4.05 6.63 -4.46
CA GLU A 214 4.71 5.32 -4.58
C GLU A 214 4.94 4.61 -3.22
N ALA A 215 3.90 4.50 -2.40
CA ALA A 215 3.96 3.98 -1.03
C ALA A 215 4.57 2.56 -0.95
N ASP A 216 4.20 1.66 -1.87
CA ASP A 216 4.74 0.30 -1.90
C ASP A 216 6.27 0.27 -2.10
N LEU A 217 6.82 1.17 -2.93
CA LEU A 217 8.26 1.23 -3.18
C LEU A 217 9.01 1.79 -1.97
N LEU A 218 8.45 2.80 -1.33
CA LEU A 218 9.00 3.41 -0.12
C LEU A 218 8.94 2.42 1.05
N LEU A 219 7.84 1.72 1.27
CA LEU A 219 7.77 0.66 2.29
C LEU A 219 8.77 -0.47 2.04
N ALA A 220 8.97 -0.86 0.78
CA ALA A 220 10.00 -1.82 0.41
C ALA A 220 11.42 -1.28 0.69
N LEU A 221 11.67 0.00 0.39
CA LEU A 221 12.92 0.68 0.74
C LEU A 221 13.17 0.68 2.25
N ALA A 222 12.17 1.03 3.05
CA ALA A 222 12.28 1.01 4.52
C ALA A 222 12.59 -0.39 5.05
N THR A 223 12.00 -1.43 4.45
CA THR A 223 12.29 -2.82 4.81
C THR A 223 13.75 -3.17 4.55
N HIS A 224 14.33 -2.72 3.43
CA HIS A 224 15.74 -2.94 3.12
C HIS A 224 16.69 -2.12 3.99
N ARG A 225 16.30 -0.90 4.37
CA ARG A 225 17.07 -0.04 5.29
C ARG A 225 16.92 -0.41 6.77
N ALA A 226 15.93 -1.23 7.09
CA ALA A 226 15.46 -1.51 8.45
C ALA A 226 14.95 -0.28 9.22
N GLU A 227 14.69 0.83 8.54
CA GLU A 227 14.13 2.06 9.11
C GLU A 227 13.37 2.87 8.03
N PRO A 228 12.28 3.57 8.38
CA PRO A 228 11.61 4.52 7.49
C PRO A 228 12.44 5.80 7.34
N GLY A 229 12.08 6.63 6.35
CA GLY A 229 12.73 7.92 6.13
C GLY A 229 11.73 9.05 5.94
N THR A 230 12.22 10.17 5.43
CA THR A 230 11.42 11.33 5.04
C THR A 230 11.18 11.31 3.54
N VAL A 231 9.94 11.58 3.10
CA VAL A 231 9.57 11.67 1.69
C VAL A 231 8.76 12.93 1.39
N ALA A 232 9.04 13.55 0.26
CA ALA A 232 8.24 14.64 -0.29
C ALA A 232 7.13 14.10 -1.20
N LEU A 233 5.89 14.46 -0.90
CA LEU A 233 4.70 14.11 -1.68
C LEU A 233 3.94 15.38 -2.07
N PRO A 234 3.30 15.43 -3.25
CA PRO A 234 2.39 16.53 -3.56
C PRO A 234 1.18 16.49 -2.62
N THR A 235 0.54 17.66 -2.46
CA THR A 235 -0.78 17.75 -1.83
C THR A 235 -1.75 16.74 -2.46
N PRO A 236 -2.47 15.94 -1.65
CA PRO A 236 -3.27 14.83 -2.17
C PRO A 236 -4.50 15.34 -2.92
N ALA A 237 -4.59 15.02 -4.20
CA ALA A 237 -5.69 15.45 -5.07
C ALA A 237 -6.92 14.52 -5.07
N GLY A 238 -6.81 13.32 -4.48
CA GLY A 238 -7.86 12.29 -4.53
C GLY A 238 -7.66 11.16 -3.51
N PRO A 239 -8.65 10.25 -3.38
CA PRO A 239 -8.66 9.23 -2.32
C PRO A 239 -7.44 8.29 -2.37
N GLU A 240 -6.91 8.00 -3.56
CA GLU A 240 -5.72 7.16 -3.74
C GLU A 240 -4.46 7.85 -3.21
N ALA A 241 -4.31 9.16 -3.43
CA ALA A 241 -3.18 9.94 -2.90
C ALA A 241 -3.27 10.05 -1.37
N ARG A 242 -4.47 10.23 -0.82
CA ARG A 242 -4.70 10.21 0.64
C ARG A 242 -4.37 8.83 1.22
N HIS A 243 -4.75 7.76 0.53
CA HIS A 243 -4.43 6.39 0.95
C HIS A 243 -2.93 6.13 0.98
N ALA A 244 -2.20 6.52 -0.07
CA ALA A 244 -0.74 6.40 -0.10
C ALA A 244 -0.07 7.11 1.08
N ARG A 245 -0.53 8.32 1.44
CA ARG A 245 -0.06 9.04 2.62
C ARG A 245 -0.30 8.27 3.91
N ARG A 246 -1.53 7.78 4.15
CA ARG A 246 -1.82 7.00 5.37
C ARG A 246 -1.00 5.72 5.47
N VAL A 247 -0.80 5.01 4.35
CA VAL A 247 0.03 3.81 4.30
C VAL A 247 1.47 4.12 4.72
N LEU A 248 2.02 5.24 4.25
CA LEU A 248 3.35 5.72 4.63
C LEU A 248 3.43 6.14 6.10
N LEU A 249 2.46 6.93 6.59
CA LEU A 249 2.39 7.34 8.00
C LEU A 249 2.26 6.14 8.94
N ALA A 250 1.47 5.12 8.58
CA ALA A 250 1.38 3.86 9.31
C ALA A 250 2.68 3.04 9.24
N GLY A 251 3.47 3.24 8.19
CA GLY A 251 4.83 2.74 8.00
C GLY A 251 5.91 3.52 8.77
N GLY A 252 5.53 4.56 9.52
CA GLY A 252 6.47 5.42 10.26
C GLY A 252 7.24 6.41 9.39
N TRP A 253 6.81 6.66 8.15
CA TRP A 253 7.43 7.65 7.28
C TRP A 253 7.06 9.08 7.72
N GLU A 254 8.05 9.97 7.64
CA GLU A 254 7.81 11.41 7.73
C GLU A 254 7.45 11.94 6.34
N ILE A 255 6.37 12.72 6.24
CA ILE A 255 5.91 13.27 4.97
C ILE A 255 6.10 14.78 4.98
N THR A 256 6.75 15.28 3.94
CA THR A 256 6.89 16.72 3.67
C THR A 256 6.09 17.08 2.43
N GLU A 257 5.62 18.32 2.35
CA GLU A 257 4.96 18.81 1.14
C GLU A 257 6.00 19.07 0.04
N ALA A 258 5.79 18.43 -1.10
CA ALA A 258 6.61 18.67 -2.27
C ALA A 258 6.26 20.01 -2.92
N VAL A 259 7.27 20.69 -3.45
CA VAL A 259 7.05 21.88 -4.30
C VAL A 259 6.44 21.42 -5.61
N VAL A 260 5.38 22.09 -6.04
CA VAL A 260 4.70 21.81 -7.31
C VAL A 260 4.73 23.08 -8.17
N ASP A 261 5.18 22.94 -9.41
CA ASP A 261 5.17 24.01 -10.42
C ASP A 261 4.54 23.46 -11.71
N ASP A 262 3.62 24.23 -12.30
CA ASP A 262 2.78 23.85 -13.45
C ASP A 262 2.19 22.41 -13.38
N GLY A 263 1.80 21.99 -12.18
CA GLY A 263 1.22 20.67 -11.93
C GLY A 263 2.24 19.51 -11.88
N ALA A 264 3.53 19.79 -11.98
CA ALA A 264 4.62 18.82 -11.84
C ALA A 264 5.36 19.01 -10.51
N VAL A 265 5.74 17.91 -9.87
CA VAL A 265 6.52 17.93 -8.62
C VAL A 265 7.96 18.30 -8.94
N GLN A 266 8.47 19.33 -8.28
CA GLN A 266 9.83 19.84 -8.43
C GLN A 266 10.75 19.22 -7.37
N PRO A 267 11.65 18.29 -7.75
CA PRO A 267 12.56 17.66 -6.81
C PRO A 267 13.65 18.64 -6.35
N PRO A 268 13.99 18.69 -5.05
CA PRO A 268 15.12 19.49 -4.58
C PRO A 268 16.48 18.89 -5.02
N PRO A 269 17.58 19.66 -5.00
CA PRO A 269 18.92 19.14 -5.30
C PRO A 269 19.27 17.88 -4.52
N GLY A 270 19.94 16.94 -5.19
CA GLY A 270 20.34 15.65 -4.61
C GLY A 270 19.21 14.63 -4.46
N ALA A 271 17.99 14.96 -4.88
CA ALA A 271 16.83 14.10 -4.70
C ALA A 271 16.93 12.77 -5.46
N ALA A 272 16.33 11.75 -4.85
CA ALA A 272 16.01 10.49 -5.49
C ALA A 272 14.49 10.40 -5.73
N VAL A 273 14.11 10.39 -7.00
CA VAL A 273 12.72 10.39 -7.45
C VAL A 273 12.28 8.96 -7.79
N LEU A 274 11.20 8.49 -7.18
CA LEU A 274 10.64 7.16 -7.42
C LEU A 274 9.35 7.30 -8.20
N VAL A 275 9.26 6.62 -9.34
CA VAL A 275 8.11 6.74 -10.24
C VAL A 275 7.64 5.35 -10.67
N SER A 276 6.39 5.02 -10.35
CA SER A 276 5.74 3.76 -10.77
C SER A 276 4.54 4.04 -11.67
N LEU A 277 4.55 3.50 -12.90
CA LEU A 277 3.56 3.84 -13.93
C LEU A 277 2.91 2.58 -14.53
N PRO A 278 1.60 2.59 -14.80
CA PRO A 278 0.60 3.46 -14.17
C PRO A 278 0.52 3.27 -12.65
N SER A 279 0.17 4.32 -11.91
CA SER A 279 -0.05 4.31 -10.46
C SER A 279 -1.54 4.34 -10.11
N ALA A 280 -1.89 4.17 -8.83
CA ALA A 280 -3.27 4.32 -8.37
C ALA A 280 -3.82 5.74 -8.60
N THR A 281 -2.97 6.77 -8.55
CA THR A 281 -3.31 8.17 -8.83
C THR A 281 -3.33 8.50 -10.33
N ARG A 282 -2.78 7.62 -11.18
CA ARG A 282 -2.78 7.72 -12.64
C ARG A 282 -3.09 6.36 -13.30
N PRO A 283 -4.31 5.82 -13.12
CA PRO A 283 -4.57 4.42 -13.44
C PRO A 283 -4.67 4.11 -14.93
N GLN A 284 -5.11 5.07 -15.76
CA GLN A 284 -5.24 4.91 -17.21
C GLN A 284 -4.13 5.62 -17.97
N MET A 285 -2.97 4.96 -18.12
CA MET A 285 -1.85 5.47 -18.92
C MET A 285 -1.63 4.62 -20.17
N THR A 286 -1.58 5.29 -21.32
CA THR A 286 -1.11 4.72 -22.58
C THR A 286 0.43 4.70 -22.63
N ASP A 287 1.01 4.00 -23.61
CA ASP A 287 2.46 4.05 -23.83
C ASP A 287 2.94 5.49 -24.09
N ALA A 288 2.12 6.34 -24.72
CA ALA A 288 2.45 7.75 -24.94
C ALA A 288 2.52 8.52 -23.62
N ASP A 289 1.57 8.29 -22.70
CA ASP A 289 1.56 8.94 -21.39
C ASP A 289 2.75 8.49 -20.53
N VAL A 290 3.16 7.21 -20.63
CA VAL A 290 4.34 6.70 -19.92
C VAL A 290 5.62 7.34 -20.45
N VAL A 291 5.77 7.47 -21.78
CA VAL A 291 6.92 8.15 -22.38
C VAL A 291 6.94 9.64 -22.01
N ALA A 292 5.78 10.31 -22.00
CA ALA A 292 5.68 11.70 -21.56
C ALA A 292 6.06 11.86 -20.08
N ALA A 293 5.62 10.96 -19.21
CA ALA A 293 6.01 10.97 -17.80
C ALA A 293 7.51 10.71 -17.61
N LEU A 294 8.12 9.84 -18.41
CA LEU A 294 9.57 9.61 -18.40
C LEU A 294 10.34 10.87 -18.84
N LEU A 295 9.89 11.55 -19.89
CA LEU A 295 10.45 12.82 -20.35
C LEU A 295 10.36 13.89 -19.26
N GLN A 296 9.18 14.05 -18.66
CA GLN A 296 8.96 15.01 -17.59
C GLN A 296 9.86 14.71 -16.38
N THR A 297 9.96 13.44 -15.99
CA THR A 297 10.83 13.03 -14.88
C THR A 297 12.29 13.37 -15.14
N GLU A 298 12.78 13.24 -16.38
CA GLU A 298 14.15 13.62 -16.73
C GLU A 298 14.33 15.15 -16.76
N ALA A 299 13.36 15.88 -17.30
CA ALA A 299 13.39 17.33 -17.41
C ALA A 299 13.39 18.03 -16.03
N ASP A 300 12.58 17.52 -15.09
CA ASP A 300 12.48 18.07 -13.74
C ASP A 300 13.64 17.61 -12.83
N LEU A 301 14.45 16.64 -13.27
CA LEU A 301 15.50 16.07 -12.42
C LEU A 301 16.66 17.05 -12.23
N PRO A 302 17.03 17.39 -10.98
CA PRO A 302 18.20 18.23 -10.72
C PRO A 302 19.50 17.65 -11.30
N PRO A 303 20.54 18.47 -11.53
CA PRO A 303 21.82 18.01 -12.08
C PRO A 303 22.45 16.82 -11.33
N ASP A 304 22.32 16.80 -10.01
CA ASP A 304 22.82 15.77 -9.09
C ASP A 304 21.74 14.76 -8.65
N GLY A 305 20.52 14.91 -9.19
CA GLY A 305 19.37 14.06 -8.90
C GLY A 305 19.48 12.68 -9.52
N ARG A 306 18.72 11.75 -8.96
CA ARG A 306 18.58 10.36 -9.42
C ARG A 306 17.11 10.02 -9.55
N ALA A 307 16.78 9.14 -10.50
CA ALA A 307 15.41 8.67 -10.61
C ALA A 307 15.34 7.19 -10.95
N LEU A 308 14.34 6.53 -10.38
CA LEU A 308 13.92 5.17 -10.72
C LEU A 308 12.53 5.26 -11.34
N VAL A 309 12.40 4.83 -12.60
CA VAL A 309 11.12 4.82 -13.32
C VAL A 309 10.78 3.39 -13.70
N VAL A 310 9.68 2.86 -13.18
CA VAL A 310 9.18 1.53 -13.52
C VAL A 310 7.83 1.62 -14.21
N GLY A 311 7.59 0.77 -15.21
CA GLY A 311 6.29 0.70 -15.88
C GLY A 311 6.22 -0.33 -17.01
N PRO A 312 5.27 -0.20 -17.96
CA PRO A 312 5.11 -1.15 -19.05
C PRO A 312 6.37 -1.28 -19.90
N ALA A 313 6.82 -2.50 -20.16
CA ALA A 313 7.95 -2.74 -21.06
C ALA A 313 7.64 -2.27 -22.48
N SER A 314 6.38 -2.23 -22.93
CA SER A 314 6.00 -1.71 -24.25
C SER A 314 6.46 -0.27 -24.45
N ALA A 315 6.20 0.59 -23.46
CA ALA A 315 6.63 1.98 -23.45
C ALA A 315 8.13 2.14 -23.16
N LEU A 316 8.64 1.44 -22.14
CA LEU A 316 9.99 1.71 -21.64
C LEU A 316 11.09 0.97 -22.42
N CYS A 317 10.82 -0.22 -22.96
CA CYS A 317 11.85 -1.05 -23.62
C CYS A 317 11.45 -1.54 -25.03
N GLY A 318 10.15 -1.54 -25.35
CA GLY A 318 9.60 -2.12 -26.57
C GLY A 318 9.74 -1.22 -27.79
N GLY A 319 9.38 -1.75 -28.96
CA GLY A 319 9.30 -0.95 -30.19
C GLY A 319 8.13 0.03 -30.12
N LEU A 320 8.40 1.31 -30.40
CA LEU A 320 7.39 2.38 -30.41
C LEU A 320 7.22 2.99 -31.82
N PRO A 321 6.06 3.59 -32.12
CA PRO A 321 5.88 4.43 -33.30
C PRO A 321 6.92 5.56 -33.36
N GLY A 322 7.31 5.99 -34.56
CA GLY A 322 8.46 6.88 -34.79
C GLY A 322 8.55 8.13 -33.89
N ARG A 323 7.42 8.82 -33.64
CA ARG A 323 7.40 9.99 -32.74
C ARG A 323 7.71 9.63 -31.28
N LEU A 324 7.08 8.58 -30.74
CA LEU A 324 7.27 8.13 -29.36
C LEU A 324 8.66 7.52 -29.16
N GLN A 325 9.18 6.86 -30.21
CA GLN A 325 10.56 6.39 -30.24
C GLN A 325 11.55 7.55 -30.18
N ALA A 326 11.30 8.65 -30.92
CA ALA A 326 12.14 9.84 -30.90
C ALA A 326 12.10 10.57 -29.55
N ASP A 327 10.91 10.66 -28.94
CA ASP A 327 10.69 11.22 -27.61
C ASP A 327 11.48 10.44 -26.55
N ARG A 328 11.34 9.11 -26.51
CA ARG A 328 12.13 8.25 -25.61
C ARG A 328 13.64 8.36 -25.89
N ALA A 329 14.03 8.53 -27.15
CA ALA A 329 15.42 8.73 -27.53
C ALA A 329 15.99 10.09 -27.08
N THR A 330 15.15 11.10 -26.79
CA THR A 330 15.60 12.34 -26.14
C THR A 330 16.12 12.07 -24.74
N VAL A 331 15.40 11.25 -23.95
CA VAL A 331 15.84 10.85 -22.61
C VAL A 331 17.14 10.06 -22.69
N LEU A 332 17.30 9.15 -23.66
CA LEU A 332 18.59 8.44 -23.88
C LEU A 332 19.74 9.41 -24.19
N ARG A 333 19.46 10.47 -24.95
CA ARG A 333 20.46 11.47 -25.36
C ARG A 333 20.77 12.50 -24.26
N SER A 334 20.10 12.45 -23.12
CA SER A 334 20.33 13.36 -21.99
C SER A 334 21.69 13.17 -21.30
N GLY A 335 22.35 12.02 -21.46
CA GLY A 335 23.54 11.66 -20.68
C GLY A 335 23.25 11.13 -19.28
N ARG A 336 21.98 11.15 -18.84
CA ARG A 336 21.56 10.77 -17.48
C ARG A 336 21.19 9.31 -17.31
N VAL A 337 20.91 8.60 -18.39
CA VAL A 337 20.51 7.18 -18.32
C VAL A 337 21.69 6.32 -17.89
N ARG A 338 21.53 5.56 -16.80
CA ARG A 338 22.54 4.67 -16.22
C ARG A 338 22.22 3.21 -16.44
N GLY A 339 20.94 2.87 -16.47
CA GLY A 339 20.49 1.50 -16.60
C GLY A 339 19.12 1.41 -17.25
N ILE A 340 18.94 0.43 -18.12
CA ILE A 340 17.63 0.02 -18.63
C ILE A 340 17.50 -1.48 -18.43
N VAL A 341 16.48 -1.89 -17.67
CA VAL A 341 16.23 -3.28 -17.36
C VAL A 341 14.85 -3.68 -17.86
N ARG A 342 14.79 -4.72 -18.66
CA ARG A 342 13.54 -5.39 -19.02
C ARG A 342 13.28 -6.51 -18.03
N LEU A 343 12.13 -6.47 -17.37
CA LEU A 343 11.73 -7.40 -16.33
C LEU A 343 10.78 -8.49 -16.88
N PRO A 344 10.70 -9.66 -16.23
CA PRO A 344 9.77 -10.72 -16.61
C PRO A 344 8.29 -10.30 -16.47
N ALA A 345 7.41 -11.06 -17.11
CA ALA A 345 5.97 -10.97 -16.87
C ALA A 345 5.59 -11.57 -15.50
N GLY A 346 4.37 -11.34 -15.04
CA GLY A 346 3.87 -11.86 -13.76
C GLY A 346 4.24 -11.03 -12.53
N LEU A 347 4.99 -9.94 -12.71
CA LEU A 347 5.33 -8.98 -11.66
C LEU A 347 4.18 -8.01 -11.32
N TRP A 348 3.12 -8.04 -12.11
CA TRP A 348 1.89 -7.27 -11.89
C TRP A 348 0.68 -8.21 -11.79
N PRO A 349 0.12 -8.46 -10.58
CA PRO A 349 -0.95 -9.44 -10.40
C PRO A 349 -2.22 -9.17 -11.21
N SER A 350 -2.61 -7.90 -11.38
CA SER A 350 -3.76 -7.49 -12.21
C SER A 350 -3.51 -7.61 -13.72
N ARG A 351 -2.23 -7.66 -14.14
CA ARG A 351 -1.79 -7.67 -15.55
C ARG A 351 -0.74 -8.75 -15.79
N VAL A 352 -1.11 -10.01 -15.52
CA VAL A 352 -0.16 -11.15 -15.45
C VAL A 352 0.71 -11.36 -16.69
N ARG A 353 0.26 -10.95 -17.89
CA ARG A 353 1.02 -11.08 -19.15
C ARG A 353 1.92 -9.88 -19.46
N GLN A 354 1.74 -8.77 -18.76
CA GLN A 354 2.49 -7.55 -19.01
C GLN A 354 3.92 -7.69 -18.49
N LYS A 355 4.89 -7.54 -19.39
CA LYS A 355 6.30 -7.36 -19.02
C LYS A 355 6.51 -5.93 -18.52
N MET A 356 7.44 -5.73 -17.59
CA MET A 356 7.79 -4.41 -17.08
C MET A 356 9.16 -3.95 -17.58
N GLY A 357 9.35 -2.65 -17.66
CA GLY A 357 10.63 -2.00 -17.90
C GLY A 357 11.00 -1.12 -16.73
N LEU A 358 12.30 -0.92 -16.53
CA LEU A 358 12.88 -0.11 -15.50
C LEU A 358 13.94 0.80 -16.12
N TRP A 359 13.91 2.09 -15.81
CA TRP A 359 14.93 3.05 -16.16
C TRP A 359 15.55 3.63 -14.90
N LEU A 360 16.88 3.66 -14.87
CA LEU A 360 17.67 4.30 -13.83
C LEU A 360 18.32 5.54 -14.42
N LEU A 361 18.01 6.69 -13.84
CA LEU A 361 18.57 7.99 -14.20
C LEU A 361 19.47 8.47 -13.05
N GLY A 362 20.56 9.16 -13.39
CA GLY A 362 21.46 9.73 -12.40
C GLY A 362 22.38 10.80 -12.98
N PRO A 363 23.25 11.39 -12.14
CA PRO A 363 24.18 12.44 -12.54
C PRO A 363 25.06 11.98 -13.68
N GLY A 364 25.24 12.81 -14.72
CA GLY A 364 25.93 12.43 -15.94
C GLY A 364 26.71 13.49 -16.67
N ALA A 365 27.66 13.01 -17.49
CA ALA A 365 28.33 13.85 -18.47
C ALA A 365 27.28 14.53 -19.35
N ALA A 366 27.43 15.84 -19.54
CA ALA A 366 26.53 16.64 -20.37
C ALA A 366 26.53 16.19 -21.85
N ASP A 367 27.51 15.37 -22.27
CA ASP A 367 27.60 14.80 -23.61
C ASP A 367 27.57 13.26 -23.57
N VAL A 368 26.62 12.66 -24.26
CA VAL A 368 26.51 11.19 -24.44
C VAL A 368 27.65 10.63 -25.29
N ARG A 369 28.34 11.48 -26.06
CA ARG A 369 29.53 11.11 -26.83
C ARG A 369 30.80 11.06 -25.98
N ASP A 370 30.70 11.42 -24.69
CA ASP A 370 31.79 11.24 -23.76
C ASP A 370 32.24 9.76 -23.76
N PRO A 371 33.52 9.46 -24.05
CA PRO A 371 34.02 8.09 -24.09
C PRO A 371 33.90 7.35 -22.77
N ASP A 372 33.58 8.01 -21.66
CA ASP A 372 33.30 7.40 -20.35
C ASP A 372 31.81 7.24 -20.05
N HIS A 373 30.92 7.76 -20.91
CA HIS A 373 29.47 7.52 -20.77
C HIS A 373 29.16 6.03 -20.99
N ARG A 374 28.48 5.42 -20.00
CA ARG A 374 28.04 4.03 -20.04
C ARG A 374 26.56 3.96 -19.64
N THR A 375 25.81 3.15 -20.38
CA THR A 375 24.44 2.73 -20.01
C THR A 375 24.46 1.21 -19.88
N ALA A 376 24.06 0.69 -18.71
CA ALA A 376 23.88 -0.73 -18.49
C ALA A 376 22.54 -1.19 -19.10
N LEU A 377 22.55 -2.34 -19.78
CA LEU A 377 21.36 -2.97 -20.33
C LEU A 377 21.21 -4.37 -19.75
N ALA A 378 20.02 -4.74 -19.30
CA ALA A 378 19.73 -6.08 -18.85
C ALA A 378 18.34 -6.52 -19.34
N ASP A 379 18.24 -7.76 -19.86
CA ASP A 379 16.97 -8.43 -20.12
C ASP A 379 16.85 -9.62 -19.17
N LEU A 380 15.97 -9.48 -18.19
CA LEU A 380 15.65 -10.51 -17.19
C LEU A 380 14.37 -11.27 -17.56
N SER A 381 13.83 -11.06 -18.78
CA SER A 381 12.65 -11.81 -19.20
C SER A 381 13.03 -13.24 -19.60
N PRO A 382 12.33 -14.27 -19.11
CA PRO A 382 12.59 -15.64 -19.51
C PRO A 382 12.10 -15.82 -20.95
N ASP A 383 13.02 -15.83 -21.92
CA ASP A 383 13.06 -16.74 -23.07
C ASP A 383 14.36 -16.55 -23.88
N PRO A 384 14.85 -17.58 -24.59
CA PRO A 384 16.28 -17.79 -24.86
C PRO A 384 16.85 -16.75 -25.84
N PRO A 385 18.18 -16.54 -25.83
CA PRO A 385 18.83 -15.83 -26.91
C PRO A 385 18.54 -16.57 -28.22
N VAL A 386 18.10 -15.82 -29.24
CA VAL A 386 18.13 -16.29 -30.64
C VAL A 386 19.53 -16.16 -31.16
#